data_AF-A0A3Q3ABQ5-F1
#
_entry.id   AF-A0A3Q3ABQ5-F1
#
_cell.length_a   1.000
_cell.length_b   1.000
_cell.length_c   1.000
_cell.angle_alpha   90.00
_cell.angle_beta   90.00
_cell.angle_gamma   90.00
#
_symmetry.space_group_name_H-M   'P 1'
#
loop_
_entity.id
_entity.type
_entity.pdbx_description
1 polymer ?
#
loop_
_entity_poly.entity_id
_entity_poly.type
_entity_poly.pdbx_seq_one_letter_code
_entity_poly.pdbx_strand_id
1 'polypeptide(L)'
;MMSAAESLESKLEALQSHFTWDLDPRRSKLFRLKDNLEDIGTEEDNIWLGPIYNLQGFIHYKLGFMEEARAFFSRATEAFQQLKTTDEGPWLVVNYGNLAWLHHHTGEDEKSQDFLSKVDALMNKYPAPIKGELHLEVCAEKAWTLMKFDNEKKLQAAEYFQKAIRMEPNTVLWQTSRVLALVSASKHSDSGLDDDIWEDMRVARMEDPKNLYLAAVELKESARRGEQIRDEAQELAEKILLNPVSSYRGLKPLLRSYRQIDAFHEAIDLAERALNEHPDSRYLKRCAALCYKWKIIFSKDRRPNERMISRAIGLYEEVISLYPQSSLVKQLDLANIQAKSGQGLMKSDQTYKKLLREVQDPADKQMIYNSYAKYLNFERQERNKSVEYHMKATAINHQSFFRQNSIKALEKIRDRGRNRMCREITEFLEKLEILQKVNRQ
;
A
#
# COMPACT_ATOMS: atom_id res chain seq x y z
N MET A 1 19.81 -38.05 14.23
CA MET A 1 19.78 -37.97 12.75
C MET A 1 18.53 -37.21 12.39
N MET A 2 18.65 -36.08 11.69
CA MET A 2 17.48 -35.40 11.10
C MET A 2 16.90 -36.30 10.01
N SER A 3 15.58 -36.36 9.89
CA SER A 3 14.93 -37.06 8.78
C SER A 3 15.22 -36.36 7.44
N ALA A 4 15.05 -37.06 6.32
CA ALA A 4 15.25 -36.46 4.99
C ALA A 4 14.31 -35.26 4.74
N ALA A 5 13.09 -35.31 5.30
CA ALA A 5 12.13 -34.20 5.26
C ALA A 5 12.59 -33.01 6.11
N GLU A 6 13.04 -33.25 7.34
CA GLU A 6 13.62 -32.20 8.21
C GLU A 6 14.88 -31.58 7.59
N SER A 7 15.66 -32.35 6.84
CA SER A 7 16.82 -31.84 6.09
C SER A 7 16.43 -31.00 4.87
N LEU A 8 15.26 -31.22 4.27
CA LEU A 8 14.78 -30.46 3.12
C LEU A 8 14.20 -29.11 3.56
N GLU A 9 13.35 -29.13 4.58
CA GLU A 9 12.73 -27.91 5.14
C GLU A 9 13.79 -26.91 5.61
N SER A 10 14.83 -27.38 6.32
CA SER A 10 15.95 -26.52 6.75
C SER A 10 16.69 -25.85 5.58
N LYS A 11 16.81 -26.53 4.43
CA LYS A 11 17.40 -25.92 3.21
C LYS A 11 16.46 -24.89 2.59
N LEU A 12 15.16 -25.16 2.58
CA LEU A 12 14.14 -24.24 2.07
C LEU A 12 14.04 -22.96 2.91
N GLU A 13 14.19 -23.07 4.24
CA GLU A 13 14.23 -21.94 5.17
C GLU A 13 15.43 -21.01 4.93
N ALA A 14 16.55 -21.54 4.43
CA ALA A 14 17.74 -20.76 4.10
C ALA A 14 17.62 -19.96 2.79
N LEU A 15 16.63 -20.29 1.93
CA LEU A 15 16.44 -19.63 0.64
C LEU A 15 16.04 -18.17 0.80
N GLN A 16 16.39 -17.34 -0.18
CA GLN A 16 15.78 -16.02 -0.34
C GLN A 16 14.54 -16.13 -1.22
N SER A 17 13.36 -16.13 -0.60
CA SER A 17 12.07 -16.23 -1.29
C SER A 17 10.98 -15.46 -0.53
N HIS A 18 9.82 -15.26 -1.14
CA HIS A 18 8.68 -14.62 -0.46
C HIS A 18 8.21 -15.42 0.76
N PHE A 19 8.50 -16.73 0.80
CA PHE A 19 8.15 -17.61 1.91
C PHE A 19 9.03 -17.40 3.14
N THR A 20 10.26 -16.87 2.97
CA THR A 20 11.24 -16.69 4.05
C THR A 20 11.44 -15.22 4.44
N TRP A 21 10.74 -14.28 3.80
CA TRP A 21 10.90 -12.84 4.05
C TRP A 21 10.00 -12.27 5.15
N ASP A 22 9.32 -13.12 5.92
CA ASP A 22 8.46 -12.71 7.04
C ASP A 22 7.45 -11.62 6.61
N LEU A 23 6.66 -11.94 5.59
CA LEU A 23 5.65 -11.04 5.03
C LEU A 23 4.33 -11.22 5.77
N ASP A 24 3.63 -10.11 6.06
CA ASP A 24 2.35 -10.10 6.77
C ASP A 24 1.30 -11.01 6.08
N PRO A 25 0.90 -12.12 6.73
CA PRO A 25 0.03 -13.13 6.11
C PRO A 25 -1.46 -12.79 6.22
N ARG A 26 -1.85 -11.63 6.78
CA ARG A 26 -3.27 -11.27 6.96
C ARG A 26 -4.01 -11.25 5.62
N ARG A 27 -5.07 -12.06 5.52
CA ARG A 27 -5.88 -12.18 4.29
C ARG A 27 -6.40 -10.84 3.76
N SER A 28 -6.88 -9.95 4.63
CA SER A 28 -7.37 -8.61 4.23
C SER A 28 -6.28 -7.73 3.61
N LYS A 29 -5.04 -7.83 4.12
CA LYS A 29 -3.86 -7.16 3.56
C LYS A 29 -3.47 -7.78 2.21
N LEU A 30 -3.45 -9.11 2.11
CA LEU A 30 -3.11 -9.83 0.89
C LEU A 30 -4.09 -9.54 -0.26
N PHE A 31 -5.39 -9.47 -0.02
CA PHE A 31 -6.37 -9.05 -1.05
C PHE A 31 -6.12 -7.62 -1.54
N ARG A 32 -5.81 -6.69 -0.63
CA ARG A 32 -5.45 -5.30 -1.01
C ARG A 32 -4.18 -5.26 -1.85
N LEU A 33 -3.20 -6.10 -1.53
CA LEU A 33 -1.96 -6.19 -2.30
C LEU A 33 -2.20 -6.79 -3.67
N LYS A 34 -2.94 -7.91 -3.77
CA LYS A 34 -3.35 -8.52 -5.05
C LYS A 34 -3.93 -7.49 -6.00
N ASP A 35 -4.94 -6.74 -5.54
CA ASP A 35 -5.62 -5.77 -6.40
C ASP A 35 -4.71 -4.59 -6.76
N ASN A 36 -3.85 -4.14 -5.84
CA ASN A 36 -2.88 -3.09 -6.15
C ASN A 36 -1.83 -3.55 -7.16
N LEU A 37 -1.42 -4.83 -7.14
CA LEU A 37 -0.45 -5.37 -8.10
C LEU A 37 -1.07 -5.49 -9.49
N GLU A 38 -2.32 -5.92 -9.57
CA GLU A 38 -3.03 -5.99 -10.85
C GLU A 38 -3.37 -4.59 -11.39
N ASP A 39 -3.53 -3.57 -10.53
CA ASP A 39 -3.61 -2.15 -10.95
C ASP A 39 -2.29 -1.60 -11.52
N ILE A 40 -1.16 -2.30 -11.40
CA ILE A 40 0.11 -1.90 -12.04
C ILE A 40 0.05 -2.13 -13.56
N GLY A 41 -0.71 -3.13 -14.00
CA GLY A 41 -0.69 -3.57 -15.40
C GLY A 41 0.47 -4.51 -15.71
N THR A 42 0.49 -5.00 -16.95
CA THR A 42 1.41 -6.04 -17.45
C THR A 42 2.26 -5.53 -18.61
N GLU A 43 2.57 -4.23 -18.63
CA GLU A 43 3.39 -3.62 -19.69
C GLU A 43 4.77 -4.30 -19.76
N GLU A 44 5.19 -4.66 -20.97
CA GLU A 44 6.41 -5.45 -21.21
C GLU A 44 7.70 -4.68 -20.87
N ASP A 45 7.67 -3.35 -20.87
CA ASP A 45 8.79 -2.48 -20.48
C ASP A 45 8.93 -2.36 -18.94
N ASN A 46 8.01 -2.95 -18.16
CA ASN A 46 8.07 -2.89 -16.71
C ASN A 46 9.17 -3.83 -16.18
N ILE A 47 10.30 -3.25 -15.82
CA ILE A 47 11.44 -3.94 -15.19
C ILE A 47 11.08 -4.74 -13.92
N TRP A 48 9.96 -4.41 -13.26
CA TRP A 48 9.48 -5.12 -12.07
C TRP A 48 8.47 -6.22 -12.41
N LEU A 49 8.24 -6.56 -13.68
CA LEU A 49 7.22 -7.52 -14.08
C LEU A 49 7.44 -8.92 -13.49
N GLY A 50 8.67 -9.44 -13.54
CA GLY A 50 9.04 -10.70 -12.88
C GLY A 50 8.76 -10.68 -11.37
N PRO A 51 9.30 -9.70 -10.61
CA PRO A 51 8.99 -9.50 -9.20
C PRO A 51 7.50 -9.36 -8.86
N ILE A 52 6.73 -8.66 -9.71
CA ILE A 52 5.26 -8.54 -9.58
C ILE A 52 4.61 -9.92 -9.63
N TYR A 53 4.97 -10.72 -10.64
CA TYR A 53 4.43 -12.07 -10.79
C TYR A 53 4.87 -13.01 -9.67
N ASN A 54 6.12 -12.94 -9.21
CA ASN A 54 6.57 -13.71 -8.04
C ASN A 54 5.73 -13.37 -6.80
N LEU A 55 5.54 -12.09 -6.51
CA LEU A 55 4.73 -11.67 -5.36
C LEU A 55 3.25 -12.04 -5.54
N GLN A 56 2.70 -11.95 -6.76
CA GLN A 56 1.36 -12.44 -7.06
C GLN A 56 1.25 -13.95 -6.82
N GLY A 57 2.22 -14.76 -7.24
CA GLY A 57 2.25 -16.20 -6.98
C GLY A 57 2.19 -16.52 -5.49
N PHE A 58 3.04 -15.84 -4.69
CA PHE A 58 3.02 -15.98 -3.24
C PHE A 58 1.68 -15.56 -2.60
N ILE A 59 1.12 -14.43 -3.03
CA ILE A 59 -0.16 -13.92 -2.50
C ILE A 59 -1.29 -14.90 -2.82
N HIS A 60 -1.39 -15.39 -4.06
CA HIS A 60 -2.42 -16.36 -4.46
C HIS A 60 -2.28 -17.66 -3.68
N TYR A 61 -1.05 -18.15 -3.49
CA TYR A 61 -0.79 -19.32 -2.65
C TYR A 61 -1.31 -19.11 -1.21
N LYS A 62 -0.93 -18.01 -0.56
CA LYS A 62 -1.38 -17.70 0.83
C LYS A 62 -2.90 -17.48 0.92
N LEU A 63 -3.54 -17.08 -0.17
CA LEU A 63 -5.00 -16.94 -0.24
C LEU A 63 -5.73 -18.27 -0.50
N GLY A 64 -5.02 -19.32 -0.91
CA GLY A 64 -5.57 -20.64 -1.24
C GLY A 64 -5.89 -20.84 -2.72
N PHE A 65 -5.44 -19.93 -3.58
CA PHE A 65 -5.63 -19.96 -5.04
C PHE A 65 -4.42 -20.62 -5.69
N MET A 66 -4.37 -21.95 -5.61
CA MET A 66 -3.18 -22.72 -5.95
C MET A 66 -2.87 -22.65 -7.46
N GLU A 67 -3.87 -22.85 -8.32
CA GLU A 67 -3.66 -22.84 -9.78
C GLU A 67 -3.14 -21.48 -10.27
N GLU A 68 -3.71 -20.40 -9.74
CA GLU A 68 -3.26 -19.05 -9.99
C GLU A 68 -1.84 -18.82 -9.47
N ALA A 69 -1.50 -19.38 -8.31
CA ALA A 69 -0.14 -19.29 -7.78
C ALA A 69 0.88 -19.93 -8.73
N ARG A 70 0.61 -21.15 -9.22
CA ARG A 70 1.47 -21.82 -10.22
C ARG A 70 1.58 -20.98 -11.49
N ALA A 71 0.45 -20.52 -12.03
CA ALA A 71 0.44 -19.71 -13.25
C ALA A 71 1.27 -18.42 -13.10
N PHE A 72 1.18 -17.73 -11.97
CA PHE A 72 1.98 -16.52 -11.72
C PHE A 72 3.46 -16.82 -11.55
N PHE A 73 3.86 -17.90 -10.89
CA PHE A 73 5.28 -18.26 -10.82
C PHE A 73 5.84 -18.63 -12.19
N SER A 74 5.09 -19.31 -13.05
CA SER A 74 5.49 -19.57 -14.44
C SER A 74 5.64 -18.27 -15.25
N ARG A 75 4.67 -17.36 -15.15
CA ARG A 75 4.74 -16.04 -15.80
C ARG A 75 5.93 -15.21 -15.30
N ALA A 76 6.31 -15.34 -14.04
CA ALA A 76 7.50 -14.69 -13.52
C ALA A 76 8.75 -15.21 -14.23
N THR A 77 8.90 -16.53 -14.38
CA THR A 77 10.01 -17.14 -15.13
C THR A 77 10.06 -16.62 -16.57
N GLU A 78 8.93 -16.61 -17.27
CA GLU A 78 8.83 -16.09 -18.64
C GLU A 78 9.22 -14.61 -18.73
N ALA A 79 8.71 -13.77 -17.82
CA ALA A 79 9.04 -12.35 -17.79
C ALA A 79 10.53 -12.11 -17.55
N PHE A 80 11.16 -12.89 -16.66
CA PHE A 80 12.59 -12.80 -16.40
C PHE A 80 13.44 -13.22 -17.61
N GLN A 81 13.00 -14.22 -18.36
CA GLN A 81 13.69 -14.69 -19.58
C GLN A 81 13.52 -13.70 -20.74
N GLN A 82 12.36 -13.06 -20.88
CA GLN A 82 12.12 -12.08 -21.93
C GLN A 82 12.89 -10.77 -21.72
N LEU A 83 13.07 -10.34 -20.47
CA LEU A 83 13.72 -9.06 -20.15
C LEU A 83 15.25 -9.09 -20.28
N LYS A 84 15.86 -10.27 -20.49
CA LYS A 84 17.31 -10.44 -20.44
C LYS A 84 17.80 -11.26 -21.63
N THR A 85 19.00 -10.96 -22.12
CA THR A 85 19.59 -11.60 -23.31
C THR A 85 20.10 -13.02 -23.08
N THR A 86 19.92 -13.55 -21.86
CA THR A 86 20.43 -14.85 -21.42
C THR A 86 19.33 -15.62 -20.71
N ASP A 87 19.23 -16.92 -20.99
CA ASP A 87 18.18 -17.79 -20.47
C ASP A 87 18.19 -17.94 -18.94
N GLU A 88 19.33 -17.69 -18.30
CA GLU A 88 19.52 -17.85 -16.85
C GLU A 88 20.41 -16.77 -16.24
N GLY A 89 20.01 -16.29 -15.05
CA GLY A 89 20.76 -15.32 -14.29
C GLY A 89 20.29 -15.20 -12.84
N PRO A 90 20.99 -14.39 -12.03
CA PRO A 90 20.73 -14.28 -10.59
C PRO A 90 19.34 -13.70 -10.24
N TRP A 91 18.67 -13.04 -11.17
CA TRP A 91 17.28 -12.58 -11.02
C TRP A 91 16.25 -13.73 -10.90
N LEU A 92 16.60 -14.95 -11.32
CA LEU A 92 15.72 -16.13 -11.16
C LEU A 92 15.80 -16.77 -9.77
N VAL A 93 16.77 -16.39 -8.93
CA VAL A 93 16.99 -17.01 -7.61
C VAL A 93 15.73 -16.97 -6.74
N VAL A 94 15.05 -15.81 -6.69
CA VAL A 94 13.83 -15.66 -5.89
C VAL A 94 12.68 -16.47 -6.49
N ASN A 95 12.55 -16.50 -7.82
CA ASN A 95 11.53 -17.29 -8.50
C ASN A 95 11.69 -18.79 -8.23
N TYR A 96 12.88 -19.33 -8.45
CA TYR A 96 13.18 -20.74 -8.19
C TYR A 96 13.04 -21.08 -6.70
N GLY A 97 13.41 -20.16 -5.81
CA GLY A 97 13.15 -20.33 -4.39
C GLY A 97 11.66 -20.41 -4.05
N ASN A 98 10.81 -19.60 -4.68
CA ASN A 98 9.36 -19.70 -4.51
C ASN A 98 8.80 -21.02 -5.09
N LEU A 99 9.29 -21.47 -6.25
CA LEU A 99 8.89 -22.73 -6.87
C LEU A 99 9.31 -23.94 -6.02
N ALA A 100 10.49 -23.93 -5.41
CA ALA A 100 10.93 -24.96 -4.48
C ALA A 100 9.96 -25.09 -3.30
N TRP A 101 9.63 -23.96 -2.66
CA TRP A 101 8.63 -23.91 -1.59
C TRP A 101 7.24 -24.39 -2.04
N LEU A 102 6.80 -23.99 -3.23
CA LEU A 102 5.50 -24.41 -3.77
C LEU A 102 5.44 -25.92 -3.97
N HIS A 103 6.46 -26.50 -4.61
CA HIS A 103 6.52 -27.94 -4.86
C HIS A 103 6.54 -28.74 -3.57
N HIS A 104 7.34 -28.32 -2.59
CA HIS A 104 7.39 -28.94 -1.26
C HIS A 104 6.01 -28.94 -0.58
N HIS A 105 5.33 -27.78 -0.53
CA HIS A 105 3.99 -27.68 0.05
C HIS A 105 2.93 -28.53 -0.67
N THR A 106 3.19 -28.93 -1.92
CA THR A 106 2.27 -29.78 -2.71
C THR A 106 2.67 -31.26 -2.72
N GLY A 107 3.68 -31.65 -1.93
CA GLY A 107 4.17 -33.02 -1.83
C GLY A 107 5.05 -33.46 -3.00
N GLU A 108 5.53 -32.53 -3.82
CA GLU A 108 6.39 -32.77 -4.98
C GLU A 108 7.88 -32.57 -4.62
N ASP A 109 8.36 -33.25 -3.59
CA ASP A 109 9.69 -33.00 -2.99
C ASP A 109 10.86 -33.21 -3.96
N GLU A 110 10.75 -34.13 -4.93
CA GLU A 110 11.76 -34.30 -5.98
C GLU A 110 11.91 -33.04 -6.83
N LYS A 111 10.79 -32.39 -7.19
CA LYS A 111 10.80 -31.12 -7.93
C LYS A 111 11.32 -29.98 -7.04
N SER A 112 10.97 -29.99 -5.76
CA SER A 112 11.54 -29.02 -4.80
C SER A 112 13.07 -29.11 -4.75
N GLN A 113 13.62 -30.32 -4.71
CA GLN A 113 15.05 -30.57 -4.70
C GLN A 113 15.75 -30.18 -6.01
N ASP A 114 15.07 -30.34 -7.16
CA ASP A 114 15.55 -29.83 -8.46
C ASP A 114 15.68 -28.29 -8.44
N PHE A 115 14.65 -27.58 -7.98
CA PHE A 115 14.71 -26.11 -7.87
C PHE A 115 15.74 -25.63 -6.85
N LEU A 116 15.92 -26.31 -5.72
CA LEU A 116 17.01 -26.04 -4.79
C LEU A 116 18.37 -26.12 -5.49
N SER A 117 18.59 -27.18 -6.27
CA SER A 117 19.84 -27.39 -7.01
C SER A 117 20.07 -26.29 -8.06
N LYS A 118 19.00 -25.79 -8.70
CA LYS A 118 19.07 -24.65 -9.61
C LYS A 118 19.44 -23.35 -8.88
N VAL A 119 18.88 -23.11 -7.70
CA VAL A 119 19.26 -21.95 -6.88
C VAL A 119 20.74 -22.02 -6.51
N ASP A 120 21.22 -23.17 -6.04
CA ASP A 120 22.63 -23.37 -5.70
C ASP A 120 23.54 -23.16 -6.91
N ALA A 121 23.16 -23.68 -8.08
CA ALA A 121 23.91 -23.48 -9.32
C ALA A 121 24.01 -22.00 -9.71
N LEU A 122 22.91 -21.25 -9.62
CA LEU A 122 22.90 -19.81 -9.90
C LEU A 122 23.76 -19.02 -8.91
N MET A 123 23.64 -19.30 -7.61
CA MET A 123 24.41 -18.61 -6.58
C MET A 123 25.91 -18.90 -6.68
N ASN A 124 26.29 -20.10 -7.11
CA ASN A 124 27.69 -20.46 -7.36
C ASN A 124 28.24 -19.81 -8.65
N LYS A 125 27.43 -19.73 -9.71
CA LYS A 125 27.81 -19.14 -10.99
C LYS A 125 27.89 -17.61 -10.92
N TYR A 126 27.01 -16.99 -10.13
CA TYR A 126 26.90 -15.54 -9.96
C TYR A 126 27.00 -15.18 -8.46
N PRO A 127 28.18 -15.33 -7.84
CA PRO A 127 28.35 -14.98 -6.44
C PRO A 127 28.14 -13.48 -6.22
N ALA A 128 27.68 -13.10 -5.01
CA ALA A 128 27.60 -11.70 -4.65
C ALA A 128 28.98 -11.03 -4.71
N PRO A 129 29.09 -9.77 -5.19
CA PRO A 129 30.35 -9.03 -5.21
C PRO A 129 31.03 -8.94 -3.83
N ILE A 130 30.23 -8.88 -2.77
CA ILE A 130 30.70 -8.85 -1.38
C ILE A 130 30.44 -10.22 -0.74
N LYS A 131 31.50 -10.87 -0.25
CA LYS A 131 31.41 -12.21 0.34
C LYS A 131 30.48 -12.23 1.56
N GLY A 132 29.49 -13.12 1.53
CA GLY A 132 28.50 -13.28 2.60
C GLY A 132 27.29 -12.36 2.48
N GLU A 133 27.23 -11.46 1.49
CA GLU A 133 26.04 -10.69 1.18
C GLU A 133 25.14 -11.38 0.14
N LEU A 134 23.90 -10.91 0.04
CA LEU A 134 22.97 -11.36 -1.00
C LEU A 134 23.36 -10.73 -2.35
N HIS A 135 23.10 -11.45 -3.44
CA HIS A 135 23.28 -10.90 -4.79
C HIS A 135 22.39 -9.64 -4.99
N LEU A 136 22.86 -8.66 -5.76
CA LEU A 136 22.19 -7.38 -5.98
C LEU A 136 20.74 -7.52 -6.49
N GLU A 137 20.48 -8.43 -7.43
CA GLU A 137 19.12 -8.71 -7.93
C GLU A 137 18.18 -9.23 -6.83
N VAL A 138 18.70 -10.08 -5.95
CA VAL A 138 17.93 -10.62 -4.80
C VAL A 138 17.67 -9.51 -3.77
N CYS A 139 18.66 -8.64 -3.52
CA CYS A 139 18.46 -7.44 -2.71
C CYS A 139 17.38 -6.53 -3.29
N ALA A 140 17.42 -6.26 -4.60
CA ALA A 140 16.49 -5.37 -5.27
C ALA A 140 15.06 -5.92 -5.26
N GLU A 141 14.85 -7.20 -5.55
CA GLU A 141 13.52 -7.83 -5.48
C GLU A 141 12.99 -7.84 -4.04
N LYS A 142 13.82 -8.24 -3.07
CA LYS A 142 13.46 -8.21 -1.65
C LYS A 142 13.06 -6.82 -1.20
N ALA A 143 13.85 -5.81 -1.55
CA ALA A 143 13.56 -4.42 -1.24
C ALA A 143 12.21 -3.99 -1.85
N TRP A 144 12.02 -4.20 -3.15
CA TRP A 144 10.80 -3.83 -3.85
C TRP A 144 9.55 -4.50 -3.25
N THR A 145 9.65 -5.77 -2.87
CA THR A 145 8.55 -6.50 -2.20
C THR A 145 8.25 -5.89 -0.85
N LEU A 146 9.26 -5.67 -0.01
CA LEU A 146 9.10 -5.12 1.34
C LEU A 146 8.47 -3.71 1.33
N MET A 147 8.71 -2.90 0.29
CA MET A 147 8.06 -1.59 0.13
C MET A 147 6.52 -1.64 0.11
N LYS A 148 5.92 -2.78 -0.21
CA LYS A 148 4.45 -2.94 -0.31
C LYS A 148 3.80 -3.19 1.06
N PHE A 149 4.59 -3.48 2.09
CA PHE A 149 4.12 -3.85 3.41
C PHE A 149 4.04 -2.64 4.36
N ASP A 150 4.16 -2.86 5.67
CA ASP A 150 4.09 -1.82 6.68
C ASP A 150 5.32 -0.89 6.68
N ASN A 151 5.36 0.06 7.61
CA ASN A 151 6.42 1.06 7.66
C ASN A 151 7.77 0.48 8.06
N GLU A 152 7.81 -0.56 8.90
CA GLU A 152 9.06 -1.22 9.28
C GLU A 152 9.65 -1.94 8.06
N LYS A 153 8.83 -2.69 7.33
CA LYS A 153 9.24 -3.37 6.09
C LYS A 153 9.69 -2.35 5.03
N LYS A 154 9.07 -1.17 4.93
CA LYS A 154 9.55 -0.11 4.02
C LYS A 154 10.92 0.47 4.41
N LEU A 155 11.22 0.60 5.70
CA LEU A 155 12.55 1.01 6.14
C LEU A 155 13.59 -0.07 5.81
N GLN A 156 13.27 -1.34 6.09
CA GLN A 156 14.09 -2.47 5.66
C GLN A 156 14.29 -2.51 4.14
N ALA A 157 13.26 -2.15 3.36
CA ALA A 157 13.39 -2.04 1.90
C ALA A 157 14.45 -1.00 1.50
N ALA A 158 14.45 0.18 2.14
CA ALA A 158 15.46 1.20 1.88
C ALA A 158 16.89 0.68 2.19
N GLU A 159 17.06 -0.10 3.25
CA GLU A 159 18.34 -0.75 3.57
C GLU A 159 18.78 -1.76 2.52
N TYR A 160 17.85 -2.59 2.00
CA TYR A 160 18.18 -3.56 0.96
C TYR A 160 18.50 -2.89 -0.39
N PHE A 161 17.81 -1.80 -0.75
CA PHE A 161 18.25 -0.98 -1.90
C PHE A 161 19.63 -0.38 -1.64
N GLN A 162 19.91 0.08 -0.42
CA GLN A 162 21.23 0.63 -0.09
C GLN A 162 22.34 -0.42 -0.22
N LYS A 163 22.07 -1.69 0.13
CA LYS A 163 22.99 -2.81 -0.13
C LYS A 163 23.22 -3.03 -1.62
N ALA A 164 22.14 -3.06 -2.41
CA ALA A 164 22.24 -3.15 -3.87
C ALA A 164 23.12 -2.01 -4.44
N ILE A 165 22.86 -0.76 -4.04
CA ILE A 165 23.61 0.42 -4.49
C ILE A 165 25.09 0.37 -4.10
N ARG A 166 25.46 -0.21 -2.95
CA ARG A 166 26.89 -0.38 -2.60
C ARG A 166 27.61 -1.32 -3.57
N MET A 167 26.91 -2.31 -4.12
CA MET A 167 27.45 -3.26 -5.09
C MET A 167 27.44 -2.68 -6.52
N GLU A 168 26.44 -1.87 -6.88
CA GLU A 168 26.38 -1.17 -8.17
C GLU A 168 25.88 0.28 -8.01
N PRO A 169 26.78 1.24 -7.75
CA PRO A 169 26.40 2.61 -7.37
C PRO A 169 25.69 3.41 -8.46
N ASN A 170 25.92 3.07 -9.73
CA ASN A 170 25.43 3.82 -10.88
C ASN A 170 23.99 3.45 -11.29
N THR A 171 23.34 2.54 -10.56
CA THR A 171 21.99 2.09 -10.87
C THR A 171 20.94 3.09 -10.34
N VAL A 172 20.62 4.09 -11.18
CA VAL A 172 19.63 5.15 -10.92
C VAL A 172 18.30 4.58 -10.40
N LEU A 173 17.84 3.45 -10.96
CA LEU A 173 16.60 2.80 -10.55
C LEU A 173 16.54 2.49 -9.05
N TRP A 174 17.64 1.97 -8.48
CA TRP A 174 17.67 1.57 -7.08
C TRP A 174 17.73 2.78 -6.16
N GLN A 175 18.41 3.85 -6.58
CA GLN A 175 18.40 5.14 -5.88
C GLN A 175 16.98 5.70 -5.83
N THR A 176 16.29 5.78 -6.97
CA THR A 176 14.87 6.18 -7.03
C THR A 176 14.00 5.31 -6.13
N SER A 177 14.17 3.98 -6.19
CA SER A 177 13.36 3.04 -5.40
C SER A 177 13.62 3.17 -3.90
N ARG A 178 14.87 3.41 -3.47
CA ARG A 178 15.24 3.70 -2.08
C ARG A 178 14.53 4.93 -1.56
N VAL A 179 14.58 6.04 -2.30
CA VAL A 179 13.91 7.28 -1.91
C VAL A 179 12.40 7.08 -1.80
N LEU A 180 11.78 6.42 -2.79
CA LEU A 180 10.34 6.12 -2.74
C LEU A 180 9.96 5.25 -1.54
N ALA A 181 10.83 4.35 -1.09
CA ALA A 181 10.63 3.54 0.11
C ALA A 181 10.61 4.40 1.38
N LEU A 182 11.61 5.28 1.54
CA LEU A 182 11.73 6.20 2.67
C LEU A 182 10.54 7.17 2.76
N VAL A 183 10.15 7.75 1.64
CA VAL A 183 9.01 8.68 1.53
C VAL A 183 7.69 7.97 1.81
N SER A 184 7.55 6.72 1.39
CA SER A 184 6.39 5.90 1.69
C SER A 184 6.30 5.52 3.18
N ALA A 185 7.45 5.39 3.87
CA ALA A 185 7.51 5.10 5.31
C ALA A 185 7.12 6.33 6.14
N SER A 186 7.48 7.55 5.71
CA SER A 186 7.19 8.81 6.41
C SER A 186 5.75 9.31 6.23
N LYS A 187 4.93 8.68 5.39
CA LYS A 187 3.56 9.10 5.05
C LYS A 187 2.64 9.41 6.25
N HIS A 188 2.85 8.74 7.39
CA HIS A 188 2.06 8.91 8.62
C HIS A 188 2.85 9.56 9.76
N SER A 189 4.03 10.12 9.46
CA SER A 189 4.82 10.88 10.43
C SER A 189 4.15 12.21 10.75
N ASP A 190 4.13 12.57 12.04
CA ASP A 190 3.68 13.88 12.51
C ASP A 190 4.67 15.00 12.14
N SER A 191 5.98 14.68 12.07
CA SER A 191 7.03 15.63 11.71
C SER A 191 7.12 15.92 10.20
N GLY A 192 6.39 15.16 9.37
CA GLY A 192 6.49 15.26 7.92
C GLY A 192 7.62 14.42 7.32
N LEU A 193 8.01 14.75 6.09
CA LEU A 193 9.17 14.15 5.43
C LEU A 193 10.43 14.85 5.93
N ASP A 194 11.42 14.07 6.34
CA ASP A 194 12.72 14.57 6.74
C ASP A 194 13.38 15.38 5.61
N ASP A 195 14.10 16.45 5.96
CA ASP A 195 14.69 17.36 4.98
C ASP A 195 15.82 16.69 4.17
N ASP A 196 16.56 15.74 4.75
CA ASP A 196 17.59 14.99 4.02
C ASP A 196 16.94 14.06 2.98
N ILE A 197 15.84 13.38 3.35
CA ILE A 197 15.08 12.51 2.42
C ILE A 197 14.45 13.35 1.31
N TRP A 198 14.04 14.58 1.62
CA TRP A 198 13.51 15.52 0.64
C TRP A 198 14.57 15.96 -0.37
N GLU A 199 15.80 16.25 0.07
CA GLU A 199 16.91 16.56 -0.83
C GLU A 199 17.29 15.36 -1.70
N ASP A 200 17.41 14.17 -1.10
CA ASP A 200 17.62 12.90 -1.82
C ASP A 200 16.59 12.69 -2.93
N MET A 201 15.33 13.10 -2.71
CA MET A 201 14.27 13.03 -3.71
C MET A 201 14.48 13.99 -4.87
N ARG A 202 14.93 15.22 -4.61
CA ARG A 202 15.25 16.17 -5.68
C ARG A 202 16.44 15.70 -6.50
N VAL A 203 17.46 15.14 -5.87
CA VAL A 203 18.58 14.51 -6.56
C VAL A 203 18.10 13.36 -7.46
N ALA A 204 17.34 12.41 -6.90
CA ALA A 204 16.78 11.32 -7.68
C ALA A 204 15.90 11.80 -8.85
N ARG A 205 15.17 12.91 -8.67
CA ARG A 205 14.34 13.51 -9.73
C ARG A 205 15.18 14.04 -10.89
N MET A 206 16.35 14.60 -10.60
CA MET A 206 17.31 15.07 -11.61
C MET A 206 18.00 13.90 -12.33
N GLU A 207 18.33 12.83 -11.61
CA GLU A 207 19.00 11.64 -12.15
C GLU A 207 18.06 10.70 -12.93
N ASP A 208 16.77 10.67 -12.56
CA ASP A 208 15.73 9.85 -13.18
C ASP A 208 14.57 10.69 -13.77
N PRO A 209 14.83 11.58 -14.77
CA PRO A 209 13.84 12.52 -15.27
C PRO A 209 12.65 11.85 -15.97
N LYS A 210 12.84 10.62 -16.46
CA LYS A 210 11.82 9.81 -17.15
C LYS A 210 10.83 9.14 -16.20
N ASN A 211 11.14 9.08 -14.91
CA ASN A 211 10.28 8.41 -13.93
C ASN A 211 9.10 9.28 -13.52
N LEU A 212 7.97 9.10 -14.23
CA LEU A 212 6.73 9.84 -13.98
C LEU A 212 6.15 9.59 -12.58
N TYR A 213 6.40 8.42 -11.99
CA TYR A 213 5.96 8.15 -10.63
C TYR A 213 6.71 9.00 -9.60
N LEU A 214 8.04 9.04 -9.71
CA LEU A 214 8.89 9.87 -8.86
C LEU A 214 8.50 11.34 -9.01
N ALA A 215 8.34 11.82 -10.25
CA ALA A 215 7.84 13.16 -10.56
C ALA A 215 6.54 13.50 -9.80
N ALA A 216 5.54 12.62 -9.89
CA ALA A 216 4.26 12.84 -9.27
C ALA A 216 4.30 12.77 -7.74
N VAL A 217 5.22 11.97 -7.17
CA VAL A 217 5.45 11.89 -5.72
C VAL A 217 6.15 13.13 -5.20
N GLU A 218 7.14 13.64 -5.93
CA GLU A 218 7.87 14.87 -5.64
C GLU A 218 6.91 16.06 -5.64
N LEU A 219 6.19 16.31 -6.74
CA LEU A 219 5.17 17.38 -6.83
C LEU A 219 4.15 17.36 -5.69
N LYS A 220 3.78 16.15 -5.23
CA LYS A 220 2.86 15.98 -4.10
C LYS A 220 3.47 16.40 -2.77
N GLU A 221 4.77 16.21 -2.57
CA GLU A 221 5.49 16.74 -1.40
C GLU A 221 5.81 18.24 -1.55
N SER A 222 6.19 18.75 -2.73
CA SER A 222 6.38 20.19 -2.98
C SER A 222 5.08 20.96 -2.72
N ALA A 223 3.94 20.45 -3.21
CA ALA A 223 2.62 21.00 -2.92
C ALA A 223 2.30 21.03 -1.41
N ARG A 224 2.73 20.02 -0.66
CA ARG A 224 2.56 19.97 0.81
C ARG A 224 3.45 21.00 1.51
N ARG A 225 4.62 21.32 0.95
CA ARG A 225 5.53 22.37 1.42
C ARG A 225 5.10 23.77 0.98
N GLY A 226 4.05 23.90 0.17
CA GLY A 226 3.48 25.17 -0.26
C GLY A 226 4.12 25.74 -1.53
N GLU A 227 4.87 24.93 -2.27
CA GLU A 227 5.49 25.32 -3.54
C GLU A 227 4.44 25.41 -4.67
N GLN A 228 4.70 26.25 -5.68
CA GLN A 228 3.85 26.31 -6.88
C GLN A 228 4.16 25.09 -7.74
N ILE A 229 3.14 24.29 -7.99
CA ILE A 229 3.25 23.06 -8.77
C ILE A 229 2.31 22.98 -9.98
N ARG A 230 1.48 24.00 -10.24
CA ARG A 230 0.34 23.89 -11.17
C ARG A 230 0.79 23.64 -12.60
N ASP A 231 1.78 24.38 -13.08
CA ASP A 231 2.24 24.30 -14.46
C ASP A 231 2.96 22.95 -14.70
N GLU A 232 3.89 22.57 -13.80
CA GLU A 232 4.57 21.27 -13.88
C GLU A 232 3.60 20.10 -13.72
N ALA A 233 2.59 20.21 -12.84
CA ALA A 233 1.57 19.18 -12.66
C ALA A 233 0.71 18.99 -13.91
N GLN A 234 0.43 20.07 -14.66
CA GLN A 234 -0.29 19.99 -15.93
C GLN A 234 0.57 19.31 -17.00
N GLU A 235 1.84 19.70 -17.14
CA GLU A 235 2.76 19.04 -18.07
C GLU A 235 2.93 17.55 -17.76
N LEU A 236 3.06 17.21 -16.48
CA LEU A 236 3.18 15.83 -16.04
C LEU A 236 1.88 15.05 -16.31
N ALA A 237 0.70 15.68 -16.16
CA ALA A 237 -0.58 15.05 -16.46
C ALA A 237 -0.63 14.59 -17.92
N GLU A 238 -0.28 15.46 -18.87
CA GLU A 238 -0.27 15.11 -20.30
C GLU A 238 0.72 13.96 -20.58
N LYS A 239 1.93 14.00 -19.98
CA LYS A 239 2.89 12.88 -20.10
C LYS A 239 2.34 11.56 -19.56
N ILE A 240 1.62 11.59 -18.44
CA ILE A 240 1.02 10.39 -17.84
C ILE A 240 -0.08 9.82 -18.72
N LEU A 241 -0.96 10.66 -19.29
CA LEU A 241 -2.07 10.21 -20.13
C LEU A 241 -1.63 9.68 -21.50
N LEU A 242 -0.47 10.11 -22.01
CA LEU A 242 0.12 9.56 -23.24
C LEU A 242 0.62 8.11 -23.08
N ASN A 243 0.79 7.63 -21.85
CA ASN A 243 1.27 6.27 -21.56
C ASN A 243 0.10 5.34 -21.24
N PRO A 244 0.26 4.01 -21.39
CA PRO A 244 -0.80 3.09 -21.05
C PRO A 244 -1.14 3.16 -19.54
N VAL A 245 -2.38 2.79 -19.24
CA VAL A 245 -2.96 3.00 -17.91
C VAL A 245 -2.30 2.08 -16.88
N SER A 246 -1.54 2.68 -15.97
CA SER A 246 -0.86 1.95 -14.91
C SER A 246 -0.78 2.77 -13.61
N SER A 247 -0.97 2.07 -12.47
CA SER A 247 -0.75 2.69 -11.16
C SER A 247 0.72 3.05 -10.87
N TYR A 248 1.66 2.56 -11.68
CA TYR A 248 3.08 2.91 -11.64
C TYR A 248 3.43 4.14 -12.48
N ARG A 249 2.48 4.74 -13.20
CA ARG A 249 2.73 5.98 -13.97
C ARG A 249 2.48 7.26 -13.18
N GLY A 250 2.03 7.17 -11.92
CA GLY A 250 2.01 8.33 -11.00
C GLY A 250 0.72 9.15 -10.97
N LEU A 251 -0.34 8.76 -11.70
CA LEU A 251 -1.61 9.52 -11.72
C LEU A 251 -2.17 9.78 -10.31
N LYS A 252 -2.20 8.77 -9.44
CA LYS A 252 -2.77 8.93 -8.09
C LYS A 252 -1.95 9.85 -7.18
N PRO A 253 -0.60 9.78 -7.12
CA PRO A 253 0.21 10.82 -6.51
C PRO A 253 -0.04 12.22 -7.08
N LEU A 254 -0.13 12.37 -8.40
CA LEU A 254 -0.41 13.66 -9.05
C LEU A 254 -1.78 14.23 -8.64
N LEU A 255 -2.83 13.42 -8.66
CA LEU A 255 -4.15 13.84 -8.17
C LEU A 255 -4.12 14.28 -6.70
N ARG A 256 -3.22 13.70 -5.89
CA ARG A 256 -3.03 14.14 -4.50
C ARG A 256 -2.32 15.49 -4.40
N SER A 257 -1.44 15.86 -5.34
CA SER A 257 -0.79 17.17 -5.31
C SER A 257 -1.82 18.29 -5.50
N TYR A 258 -2.73 18.14 -6.47
CA TYR A 258 -3.88 19.04 -6.65
C TYR A 258 -4.73 19.16 -5.39
N ARG A 259 -4.99 18.04 -4.69
CA ARG A 259 -5.67 18.08 -3.39
C ARG A 259 -4.93 18.92 -2.35
N GLN A 260 -3.59 18.89 -2.29
CA GLN A 260 -2.85 19.64 -1.26
C GLN A 260 -3.00 21.16 -1.42
N ILE A 261 -3.19 21.61 -2.66
CA ILE A 261 -3.39 23.03 -3.00
C ILE A 261 -4.88 23.40 -3.18
N ASP A 262 -5.80 22.57 -2.66
CA ASP A 262 -7.26 22.73 -2.77
C ASP A 262 -7.80 22.83 -4.23
N ALA A 263 -7.04 22.39 -5.22
CA ALA A 263 -7.38 22.36 -6.65
C ALA A 263 -8.24 21.13 -7.01
N PHE A 264 -9.39 20.98 -6.34
CA PHE A 264 -10.23 19.79 -6.47
C PHE A 264 -10.89 19.64 -7.85
N HIS A 265 -11.18 20.73 -8.55
CA HIS A 265 -11.83 20.67 -9.86
C HIS A 265 -10.87 20.13 -10.90
N GLU A 266 -9.64 20.62 -10.90
CA GLU A 266 -8.55 20.19 -11.76
C GLU A 266 -8.23 18.71 -11.55
N ALA A 267 -8.26 18.24 -10.29
CA ALA A 267 -8.12 16.81 -9.99
C ALA A 267 -9.27 15.97 -10.56
N ILE A 268 -10.53 16.43 -10.44
CA ILE A 268 -11.70 15.73 -10.98
C ILE A 268 -11.64 15.71 -12.51
N ASP A 269 -11.36 16.86 -13.14
CA ASP A 269 -11.30 17.00 -14.60
C ASP A 269 -10.22 16.09 -15.19
N LEU A 270 -9.03 16.05 -14.58
CA LEU A 270 -7.97 15.13 -14.99
C LEU A 270 -8.39 13.66 -14.83
N ALA A 271 -8.99 13.30 -13.69
CA ALA A 271 -9.40 11.92 -13.44
C ALA A 271 -10.55 11.45 -14.36
N GLU A 272 -11.52 12.31 -14.64
CA GLU A 272 -12.63 12.03 -15.56
C GLU A 272 -12.15 12.01 -17.01
N ARG A 273 -11.23 12.90 -17.42
CA ARG A 273 -10.57 12.83 -18.75
C ARG A 273 -9.94 11.45 -18.97
N ALA A 274 -9.07 11.04 -18.05
CA ALA A 274 -8.42 9.72 -18.11
C ALA A 274 -9.44 8.57 -18.16
N LEU A 275 -10.48 8.65 -17.31
CA LEU A 275 -11.53 7.62 -17.26
C LEU A 275 -12.36 7.57 -18.54
N ASN A 276 -12.62 8.70 -19.20
CA ASN A 276 -13.35 8.73 -20.47
C ASN A 276 -12.57 8.09 -21.61
N GLU A 277 -11.24 8.23 -21.62
CA GLU A 277 -10.36 7.57 -22.59
C GLU A 277 -10.30 6.05 -22.36
N HIS A 278 -10.35 5.62 -21.10
CA HIS A 278 -10.25 4.21 -20.71
C HIS A 278 -11.36 3.81 -19.69
N PRO A 279 -12.63 3.73 -20.13
CA PRO A 279 -13.78 3.57 -19.24
C PRO A 279 -13.79 2.24 -18.47
N ASP A 280 -13.15 1.21 -19.00
CA ASP A 280 -13.08 -0.11 -18.36
C ASP A 280 -12.02 -0.17 -17.25
N SER A 281 -11.13 0.83 -17.15
CA SER A 281 -10.06 0.82 -16.16
C SER A 281 -10.60 0.97 -14.75
N ARG A 282 -10.55 -0.13 -13.98
CA ARG A 282 -10.86 -0.13 -12.56
C ARG A 282 -9.96 0.78 -11.73
N TYR A 283 -8.72 1.01 -12.17
CA TYR A 283 -7.79 1.90 -11.47
C TYR A 283 -8.19 3.37 -11.65
N LEU A 284 -8.63 3.76 -12.85
CA LEU A 284 -9.11 5.11 -13.13
C LEU A 284 -10.45 5.40 -12.45
N LYS A 285 -11.39 4.44 -12.44
CA LYS A 285 -12.62 4.54 -11.63
C LYS A 285 -12.30 4.81 -10.16
N ARG A 286 -11.30 4.11 -9.61
CA ARG A 286 -10.81 4.34 -8.24
C ARG A 286 -10.19 5.72 -8.05
N CYS A 287 -9.50 6.26 -9.05
CA CYS A 287 -8.91 7.60 -9.02
C CYS A 287 -9.98 8.71 -9.08
N ALA A 288 -10.94 8.59 -10.00
CA ALA A 288 -12.07 9.52 -10.10
C ALA A 288 -12.91 9.54 -8.81
N ALA A 289 -13.26 8.36 -8.28
CA ALA A 289 -13.97 8.22 -7.00
C ALA A 289 -13.26 8.98 -5.86
N LEU A 290 -11.93 8.84 -5.76
CA LEU A 290 -11.14 9.55 -4.75
C LEU A 290 -11.19 11.07 -4.92
N CYS A 291 -11.14 11.59 -6.15
CA CYS A 291 -11.20 13.03 -6.40
C CYS A 291 -12.56 13.61 -5.99
N TYR A 292 -13.65 12.93 -6.34
CA TYR A 292 -14.99 13.32 -5.88
C TYR A 292 -15.12 13.29 -4.36
N LYS A 293 -14.62 12.24 -3.70
CA LYS A 293 -14.58 12.19 -2.24
C LYS A 293 -13.86 13.41 -1.67
N TRP A 294 -12.71 13.75 -2.20
CA TRP A 294 -11.92 14.87 -1.68
C TRP A 294 -12.68 16.19 -1.81
N LYS A 295 -13.30 16.44 -2.97
CA LYS A 295 -14.15 17.62 -3.17
C LYS A 295 -15.33 17.63 -2.20
N ILE A 296 -16.06 16.52 -2.06
CA ILE A 296 -17.29 16.45 -1.25
C ILE A 296 -17.02 16.55 0.25
N ILE A 297 -15.94 15.92 0.74
CA ILE A 297 -15.67 15.78 2.17
C ILE A 297 -14.73 16.85 2.71
N PHE A 298 -13.77 17.33 1.90
CA PHE A 298 -12.72 18.26 2.36
C PHE A 298 -12.85 19.68 1.81
N SER A 299 -13.66 19.93 0.77
CA SER A 299 -13.91 21.30 0.33
C SER A 299 -14.59 22.13 1.42
N LYS A 300 -14.30 23.43 1.45
CA LYS A 300 -14.99 24.41 2.30
C LYS A 300 -16.42 24.68 1.83
N ASP A 301 -16.77 24.25 0.62
CA ASP A 301 -18.12 24.35 0.06
C ASP A 301 -19.10 23.55 0.92
N ARG A 302 -19.96 24.26 1.66
CA ARG A 302 -20.87 23.65 2.63
C ARG A 302 -21.98 22.81 2.01
N ARG A 303 -22.18 22.88 0.69
CA ARG A 303 -23.23 22.16 -0.05
C ARG A 303 -22.66 21.64 -1.38
N PRO A 304 -22.12 20.42 -1.42
CA PRO A 304 -21.75 19.77 -2.66
C PRO A 304 -22.98 19.63 -3.57
N ASN A 305 -22.79 19.78 -4.88
CA ASN A 305 -23.85 19.61 -5.87
C ASN A 305 -24.42 18.18 -5.80
N GLU A 306 -25.75 18.01 -5.82
CA GLU A 306 -26.40 16.70 -5.79
C GLU A 306 -25.96 15.80 -6.94
N ARG A 307 -25.77 16.35 -8.15
CA ARG A 307 -25.23 15.60 -9.30
C ARG A 307 -23.83 15.04 -9.01
N MET A 308 -23.00 15.81 -8.30
CA MET A 308 -21.65 15.40 -7.91
C MET A 308 -21.69 14.28 -6.88
N ILE A 309 -22.59 14.37 -5.90
CA ILE A 309 -22.81 13.30 -4.91
C ILE A 309 -23.29 12.02 -5.61
N SER A 310 -24.26 12.11 -6.53
CA SER A 310 -24.75 10.95 -7.29
C SER A 310 -23.66 10.31 -8.14
N ARG A 311 -22.85 11.09 -8.85
CA ARG A 311 -21.70 10.58 -9.63
C ARG A 311 -20.69 9.89 -8.72
N ALA A 312 -20.38 10.48 -7.56
CA ALA A 312 -19.49 9.88 -6.59
C ALA A 312 -20.02 8.55 -6.06
N ILE A 313 -21.31 8.48 -5.70
CA ILE A 313 -21.96 7.24 -5.23
C ILE A 313 -21.85 6.14 -6.29
N GLY A 314 -22.22 6.42 -7.55
CA GLY A 314 -22.13 5.45 -8.64
C GLY A 314 -20.70 4.92 -8.85
N LEU A 315 -19.70 5.82 -8.91
CA LEU A 315 -18.29 5.42 -9.02
C LEU A 315 -17.84 4.56 -7.84
N TYR A 316 -18.27 4.88 -6.62
CA TYR A 316 -17.92 4.09 -5.44
C TYR A 316 -18.61 2.71 -5.44
N GLU A 317 -19.85 2.60 -5.90
CA GLU A 317 -20.55 1.32 -6.06
C GLU A 317 -19.83 0.43 -7.09
N GLU A 318 -19.46 0.98 -8.25
CA GLU A 318 -18.66 0.29 -9.25
C GLU A 318 -17.30 -0.16 -8.69
N VAL A 319 -16.57 0.73 -7.99
CA VAL A 319 -15.29 0.40 -7.38
C VAL A 319 -15.46 -0.63 -6.24
N ILE A 320 -16.56 -0.65 -5.51
CA ILE A 320 -16.78 -1.70 -4.51
C ILE A 320 -16.99 -3.06 -5.19
N SER A 321 -17.73 -3.08 -6.30
CA SER A 321 -17.98 -4.28 -7.11
C SER A 321 -16.69 -4.83 -7.74
N LEU A 322 -15.82 -3.95 -8.24
CA LEU A 322 -14.56 -4.33 -8.89
C LEU A 322 -13.47 -4.80 -7.90
N TYR A 323 -13.63 -4.54 -6.59
CA TYR A 323 -12.64 -4.85 -5.55
C TYR A 323 -13.31 -5.54 -4.34
N PRO A 324 -14.03 -6.66 -4.53
CA PRO A 324 -14.97 -7.17 -3.53
C PRO A 324 -14.30 -7.52 -2.20
N GLN A 325 -13.10 -8.12 -2.22
CA GLN A 325 -12.39 -8.50 -0.99
C GLN A 325 -11.53 -7.38 -0.39
N SER A 326 -11.33 -6.24 -1.09
CA SER A 326 -10.44 -5.14 -0.64
C SER A 326 -11.13 -3.77 -0.57
N SER A 327 -12.46 -3.77 -0.59
CA SER A 327 -13.30 -2.57 -0.70
C SER A 327 -13.65 -1.89 0.64
N LEU A 328 -13.26 -2.42 1.80
CA LEU A 328 -13.68 -1.87 3.11
C LEU A 328 -13.50 -0.35 3.23
N VAL A 329 -12.32 0.18 2.87
CA VAL A 329 -12.06 1.63 2.89
C VAL A 329 -13.04 2.38 1.97
N LYS A 330 -13.39 1.80 0.82
CA LYS A 330 -14.29 2.41 -0.16
C LYS A 330 -15.73 2.36 0.31
N GLN A 331 -16.13 1.32 1.05
CA GLN A 331 -17.44 1.24 1.70
C GLN A 331 -17.59 2.31 2.81
N LEU A 332 -16.54 2.54 3.60
CA LEU A 332 -16.52 3.63 4.59
C LEU A 332 -16.58 5.01 3.91
N ASP A 333 -15.84 5.18 2.82
CA ASP A 333 -15.86 6.40 2.02
C ASP A 333 -17.25 6.66 1.42
N LEU A 334 -17.90 5.62 0.87
CA LEU A 334 -19.25 5.69 0.36
C LEU A 334 -20.25 6.10 1.45
N ALA A 335 -20.16 5.51 2.65
CA ALA A 335 -21.01 5.90 3.78
C ALA A 335 -20.83 7.38 4.14
N ASN A 336 -19.59 7.87 4.15
CA ASN A 336 -19.29 9.28 4.41
C ASN A 336 -19.81 10.22 3.32
N ILE A 337 -19.75 9.80 2.04
CA ILE A 337 -20.31 10.57 0.92
C ILE A 337 -21.84 10.59 0.99
N GLN A 338 -22.47 9.44 1.23
CA GLN A 338 -23.91 9.33 1.37
C GLN A 338 -24.42 10.24 2.48
N ALA A 339 -23.71 10.33 3.60
CA ALA A 339 -24.04 11.24 4.70
C ALA A 339 -24.17 12.73 4.29
N LYS A 340 -23.55 13.14 3.18
CA LYS A 340 -23.66 14.51 2.64
C LYS A 340 -24.92 14.76 1.82
N SER A 341 -25.72 13.72 1.55
CA SER A 341 -27.04 13.84 0.92
C SER A 341 -28.16 13.95 1.96
N GLY A 342 -29.28 14.61 1.61
CA GLY A 342 -30.35 14.94 2.57
C GLY A 342 -30.97 13.76 3.32
N GLN A 343 -30.99 12.56 2.74
CA GLN A 343 -31.51 11.32 3.38
C GLN A 343 -30.41 10.33 3.77
N GLY A 344 -29.13 10.65 3.53
CA GLY A 344 -28.07 9.65 3.59
C GLY A 344 -27.44 9.42 4.96
N LEU A 345 -27.76 10.24 5.97
CA LEU A 345 -27.29 10.02 7.36
C LEU A 345 -27.75 8.65 7.90
N MET A 346 -29.02 8.29 7.70
CA MET A 346 -29.53 6.99 8.17
C MET A 346 -28.86 5.82 7.45
N LYS A 347 -28.64 5.93 6.14
CA LYS A 347 -27.95 4.91 5.34
C LYS A 347 -26.50 4.75 5.79
N SER A 348 -25.81 5.85 6.05
CA SER A 348 -24.44 5.83 6.58
C SER A 348 -24.36 5.10 7.92
N ASP A 349 -25.25 5.42 8.87
CA ASP A 349 -25.31 4.74 10.18
C ASP A 349 -25.55 3.23 10.05
N GLN A 350 -26.44 2.82 9.13
CA GLN A 350 -26.69 1.41 8.85
C GLN A 350 -25.45 0.72 8.28
N THR A 351 -24.75 1.35 7.34
CA THR A 351 -23.50 0.82 6.77
C THR A 351 -22.45 0.64 7.85
N TYR A 352 -22.18 1.66 8.67
CA TYR A 352 -21.21 1.55 9.77
C TYR A 352 -21.54 0.40 10.73
N LYS A 353 -22.80 0.28 11.15
CA LYS A 353 -23.25 -0.80 12.05
C LYS A 353 -23.15 -2.17 11.40
N LYS A 354 -23.46 -2.30 10.11
CA LYS A 354 -23.30 -3.52 9.33
C LYS A 354 -21.83 -3.95 9.30
N LEU A 355 -20.93 -3.04 8.94
CA LEU A 355 -19.49 -3.34 8.86
C LEU A 355 -18.89 -3.75 10.20
N LEU A 356 -19.33 -3.13 11.30
CA LEU A 356 -18.89 -3.52 12.65
C LEU A 356 -19.32 -4.93 13.06
N ARG A 357 -20.41 -5.45 12.48
CA ARG A 357 -20.88 -6.82 12.73
C ARG A 357 -20.14 -7.83 11.87
N GLU A 358 -19.88 -7.50 10.61
CA GLU A 358 -19.30 -8.42 9.62
C GLU A 358 -17.78 -8.54 9.76
N VAL A 359 -17.08 -7.42 9.89
CA VAL A 359 -15.61 -7.39 9.90
C VAL A 359 -15.08 -7.87 11.23
N GLN A 360 -14.20 -8.87 11.21
CA GLN A 360 -13.57 -9.44 12.41
C GLN A 360 -12.11 -9.03 12.63
N ASP A 361 -11.38 -8.71 11.56
CA ASP A 361 -9.96 -8.33 11.65
C ASP A 361 -9.74 -7.14 12.61
N PRO A 362 -8.82 -7.24 13.58
CA PRO A 362 -8.60 -6.18 14.57
C PRO A 362 -8.25 -4.82 13.98
N ALA A 363 -7.38 -4.77 12.97
CA ALA A 363 -6.95 -3.52 12.36
C ALA A 363 -8.10 -2.85 11.60
N ASP A 364 -8.87 -3.65 10.89
CA ASP A 364 -10.04 -3.19 10.15
C ASP A 364 -11.18 -2.76 11.08
N LYS A 365 -11.41 -3.44 12.22
CA LYS A 365 -12.33 -2.97 13.26
C LYS A 365 -11.91 -1.61 13.84
N GLN A 366 -10.63 -1.42 14.14
CA GLN A 366 -10.11 -0.13 14.61
C GLN A 366 -10.35 0.98 13.58
N MET A 367 -10.18 0.68 12.29
CA MET A 367 -10.48 1.61 11.21
C MET A 367 -11.96 2.00 11.17
N ILE A 368 -12.87 1.03 11.25
CA ILE A 368 -14.32 1.29 11.23
C ILE A 368 -14.72 2.12 12.45
N TYR A 369 -14.27 1.76 13.66
CA TYR A 369 -14.54 2.53 14.87
C TYR A 369 -14.00 3.96 14.80
N ASN A 370 -12.76 4.15 14.34
CA ASN A 370 -12.17 5.49 14.17
C ASN A 370 -12.96 6.33 13.16
N SER A 371 -13.34 5.74 12.02
CA SER A 371 -14.12 6.43 10.99
C SER A 371 -15.52 6.78 11.48
N TYR A 372 -16.18 5.85 12.18
CA TYR A 372 -17.52 6.08 12.72
C TYR A 372 -17.51 7.14 13.82
N ALA A 373 -16.50 7.14 14.69
CA ALA A 373 -16.33 8.18 15.69
C ALA A 373 -16.22 9.58 15.06
N LYS A 374 -15.45 9.72 13.96
CA LYS A 374 -15.35 10.98 13.22
C LYS A 374 -16.68 11.38 12.59
N TYR A 375 -17.36 10.45 11.93
CA TYR A 375 -18.70 10.67 11.37
C TYR A 375 -19.69 11.14 12.44
N LEU A 376 -19.74 10.48 13.60
CA LEU A 376 -20.62 10.85 14.71
C LEU A 376 -20.33 12.26 15.23
N ASN A 377 -19.06 12.65 15.30
CA ASN A 377 -18.68 13.98 15.76
C ASN A 377 -19.03 15.08 14.75
N PHE A 378 -18.70 14.88 13.47
CA PHE A 378 -18.80 15.94 12.46
C PHE A 378 -20.17 16.01 11.78
N GLU A 379 -20.78 14.86 11.45
CA GLU A 379 -22.04 14.81 10.71
C GLU A 379 -23.25 14.75 11.64
N ARG A 380 -23.18 13.92 12.70
CA ARG A 380 -24.29 13.72 13.65
C ARG A 380 -24.27 14.69 14.84
N GLN A 381 -23.14 15.33 15.10
CA GLN A 381 -22.89 16.15 16.29
C GLN A 381 -23.07 15.39 17.63
N GLU A 382 -22.98 14.05 17.59
CA GLU A 382 -23.11 13.15 18.74
C GLU A 382 -21.74 12.97 19.42
N ARG A 383 -21.23 14.04 20.03
CA ARG A 383 -19.86 14.13 20.56
C ARG A 383 -19.52 13.07 21.61
N ASN A 384 -20.46 12.71 22.48
CA ASN A 384 -20.22 11.69 23.51
C ASN A 384 -20.09 10.29 22.89
N LYS A 385 -20.98 9.94 21.95
CA LYS A 385 -20.87 8.65 21.24
C LYS A 385 -19.57 8.57 20.42
N SER A 386 -19.14 9.69 19.84
CA SER A 386 -17.83 9.76 19.18
C SER A 386 -16.68 9.35 20.12
N VAL A 387 -16.67 9.86 21.36
CA VAL A 387 -15.69 9.46 22.38
C VAL A 387 -15.75 7.96 22.66
N GLU A 388 -16.94 7.40 22.89
CA GLU A 388 -17.11 5.95 23.11
C GLU A 388 -16.51 5.11 21.98
N TYR A 389 -16.73 5.51 20.72
CA TYR A 389 -16.20 4.80 19.57
C TYR A 389 -14.68 4.96 19.40
N HIS A 390 -14.10 6.12 19.75
CA HIS A 390 -12.65 6.26 19.85
C HIS A 390 -12.06 5.38 20.96
N MET A 391 -12.73 5.25 22.11
CA MET A 391 -12.31 4.34 23.18
C MET A 391 -12.38 2.88 22.70
N LYS A 392 -13.44 2.47 21.99
CA LYS A 392 -13.56 1.13 21.40
C LYS A 392 -12.45 0.82 20.40
N ALA A 393 -12.08 1.77 19.53
CA ALA A 393 -10.93 1.62 18.64
C ALA A 393 -9.62 1.44 19.44
N THR A 394 -9.46 2.20 20.51
CA THR A 394 -8.24 2.21 21.32
C THR A 394 -8.09 0.94 22.18
N ALA A 395 -9.21 0.39 22.66
CA ALA A 395 -9.27 -0.80 23.50
C ALA A 395 -8.82 -2.08 22.79
N ILE A 396 -8.92 -2.14 21.45
CA ILE A 396 -8.38 -3.25 20.67
C ILE A 396 -6.85 -3.19 20.77
N ASN A 397 -6.23 -4.21 21.38
CA ASN A 397 -4.77 -4.29 21.54
C ASN A 397 -4.09 -4.74 20.24
N HIS A 398 -4.12 -3.87 19.23
CA HIS A 398 -3.42 -4.06 17.96
C HIS A 398 -2.81 -2.72 17.55
N GLN A 399 -1.50 -2.70 17.28
CA GLN A 399 -0.84 -1.45 16.87
C GLN A 399 -1.22 -1.12 15.44
N SER A 400 -1.90 0.01 15.27
CA SER A 400 -2.30 0.52 13.95
C SER A 400 -2.37 2.04 13.97
N PHE A 401 -2.29 2.63 12.77
CA PHE A 401 -2.52 4.05 12.58
C PHE A 401 -3.87 4.51 13.16
N PHE A 402 -4.94 3.73 12.98
CA PHE A 402 -6.28 4.08 13.44
C PHE A 402 -6.42 4.03 14.97
N ARG A 403 -5.67 3.14 15.62
CA ARG A 403 -5.55 3.12 17.09
C ARG A 403 -4.89 4.39 17.59
N GLN A 404 -3.70 4.72 17.07
CA GLN A 404 -2.97 5.92 17.48
C GLN A 404 -3.75 7.21 17.18
N ASN A 405 -4.46 7.24 16.04
CA ASN A 405 -5.31 8.38 15.70
C ASN A 405 -6.47 8.57 16.68
N SER A 406 -7.06 7.47 17.18
CA SER A 406 -8.10 7.55 18.21
C SER A 406 -7.56 7.98 19.57
N ILE A 407 -6.35 7.54 19.95
CA ILE A 407 -5.66 8.02 21.17
C ILE A 407 -5.46 9.53 21.11
N LYS A 408 -4.84 10.03 20.03
CA LYS A 408 -4.63 11.48 19.83
C LYS A 408 -5.94 12.28 19.84
N ALA A 409 -7.01 11.72 19.29
CA ALA A 409 -8.32 12.34 19.33
C ALA A 409 -8.86 12.43 20.77
N LEU A 410 -8.72 11.37 21.57
CA LEU A 410 -9.13 11.34 22.98
C LEU A 410 -8.31 12.32 23.83
N GLU A 411 -6.98 12.33 23.69
CA GLU A 411 -6.08 13.29 24.36
C GLU A 411 -6.52 14.73 24.05
N LYS A 412 -6.71 15.06 22.77
CA LYS A 412 -7.16 16.39 22.36
C LYS A 412 -8.54 16.77 22.93
N ILE A 413 -9.45 15.81 23.09
CA ILE A 413 -10.76 16.05 23.69
C ILE A 413 -10.63 16.29 25.20
N ARG A 414 -9.82 15.48 25.89
CA ARG A 414 -9.48 15.63 27.31
C ARG A 414 -8.88 17.00 27.59
N ASP A 415 -7.83 17.37 26.86
CA ASP A 415 -7.04 18.58 27.09
C ASP A 415 -7.86 19.86 26.82
N ARG A 416 -8.86 19.78 25.94
CA ARG A 416 -9.81 20.89 25.73
C ARG A 416 -10.76 21.11 26.90
N GLY A 417 -11.02 20.10 27.74
CA GLY A 417 -11.83 20.21 28.96
C GLY A 417 -13.32 20.51 28.76
N ARG A 418 -13.84 20.54 27.52
CA ARG A 418 -15.23 20.94 27.21
C ARG A 418 -16.19 19.77 27.03
N ASN A 419 -15.69 18.53 26.99
CA ASN A 419 -16.53 17.35 26.79
C ASN A 419 -16.98 16.80 28.15
N ARG A 420 -18.24 16.34 28.24
CA ARG A 420 -18.76 15.77 29.49
C ARG A 420 -18.04 14.48 29.90
N MET A 421 -17.44 13.77 28.93
CA MET A 421 -16.72 12.53 29.14
C MET A 421 -15.23 12.73 29.48
N CYS A 422 -14.78 13.95 29.82
CA CYS A 422 -13.36 14.21 30.08
C CYS A 422 -12.79 13.33 31.22
N ARG A 423 -13.58 13.06 32.26
CA ARG A 423 -13.16 12.20 33.38
C ARG A 423 -12.94 10.76 32.93
N GLU A 424 -13.90 10.20 32.20
CA GLU A 424 -13.88 8.84 31.67
C GLU A 424 -12.75 8.64 30.67
N ILE A 425 -12.42 9.68 29.88
CA ILE A 425 -11.25 9.65 28.99
C ILE A 425 -9.96 9.56 29.80
N THR A 426 -9.81 10.38 30.84
CA THR A 426 -8.60 10.36 31.69
C THR A 426 -8.40 8.99 32.34
N GLU A 427 -9.44 8.47 33.00
CA GLU A 427 -9.39 7.15 33.66
C GLU A 427 -9.05 6.03 32.65
N PHE A 428 -9.59 6.11 31.43
CA PHE A 428 -9.31 5.14 30.37
C PHE A 428 -7.88 5.20 29.84
N LEU A 429 -7.34 6.41 29.59
CA LEU A 429 -5.98 6.59 29.09
C LEU A 429 -4.93 6.17 30.15
N GLU A 430 -5.15 6.52 31.42
CA GLU A 430 -4.28 6.10 32.52
C GLU A 430 -4.23 4.56 32.64
N LYS A 431 -5.39 3.90 32.55
CA LYS A 431 -5.46 2.43 32.56
C LYS A 431 -4.69 1.81 31.40
N LEU A 432 -4.76 2.41 30.20
CA LEU A 432 -4.02 1.94 29.04
C LEU A 432 -2.51 2.09 29.20
N GLU A 433 -2.04 3.19 29.77
CA GLU A 433 -0.60 3.39 30.05
C GLU A 433 -0.07 2.34 31.02
N ILE A 434 -0.83 2.02 32.08
CA ILE A 434 -0.46 0.97 33.03
C ILE A 434 -0.36 -0.39 32.33
N LEU A 435 -1.37 -0.76 31.54
CA LEU A 435 -1.37 -2.03 30.78
C LEU A 435 -0.21 -2.12 29.78
N GLN A 436 0.16 -1.00 29.15
CA GLN A 436 1.30 -0.96 28.24
C GLN A 436 2.64 -1.11 28.95
N LYS A 437 2.79 -0.61 30.18
CA LYS A 437 4.00 -0.80 30.99
C LYS A 437 4.15 -2.25 31.45
N VAL A 438 3.05 -2.89 31.87
CA VAL A 438 3.04 -4.30 32.29
C VAL A 438 3.41 -5.23 31.14
N ASN A 439 2.89 -5.00 29.93
CA ASN A 439 3.19 -5.84 28.76
C ASN A 439 4.60 -5.65 28.17
N ARG A 440 5.40 -4.70 28.69
CA ARG A 440 6.79 -4.45 28.27
C ARG A 440 7.83 -5.03 29.24
N GLN A 441 7.38 -5.53 30.39
CA GLN A 441 8.16 -6.36 31.31
C GLN A 441 7.94 -7.82 30.96
#